data_AF-A0A413FI64-F1
#
_entry.id   AF-A0A413FI64-F1
#
_cell.length_a   1.000
_cell.length_b   1.000
_cell.length_c   1.000
_cell.angle_alpha   90.00
_cell.angle_beta   90.00
_cell.angle_gamma   90.00
#
_symmetry.space_group_name_H-M   'P 1'
#
loop_
_entity.id
_entity.type
_entity.pdbx_description
1 polymer ?
#
loop_
_entity_poly.entity_id
_entity_poly.type
_entity_poly.pdbx_seq_one_letter_code
_entity_poly.pdbx_strand_id
1 'polypeptide(L)'
;MKREDVEKLLGWAREAQKVFEESGETDFEELRRREKREIYDRFEGSGFDVRNGSIDKYTGYEAVDIGDLTARFYFYNDSNYPYDMLLFIDEEYVPVQEFVQHLEDLLEGKTTIVNLTPHETTVYDAAGESVLQVIPSSGMARAAQTREPLDSINGIPVSKTGYGAVEGLPDQRDGVVYIVSVLTAQAAPDRTDLYIVDELVRDDTGQILGYKALAQI
;
A
#
# COMPACT_ATOMS: atom_id res chain seq x y z
N MET A 1 -12.67 -9.23 4.29
CA MET A 1 -12.80 -8.78 5.69
C MET A 1 -14.26 -8.51 6.06
N LYS A 2 -14.69 -8.58 7.34
CA LYS A 2 -16.06 -8.16 7.73
C LYS A 2 -16.11 -6.66 7.93
N ARG A 3 -17.15 -6.01 7.39
CA ARG A 3 -17.36 -4.56 7.49
C ARG A 3 -17.38 -4.04 8.93
N GLU A 4 -18.05 -4.76 9.85
CA GLU A 4 -18.16 -4.39 11.27
C GLU A 4 -16.79 -4.29 11.96
N ASP A 5 -15.88 -5.21 11.65
CA ASP A 5 -14.52 -5.22 12.23
C ASP A 5 -13.71 -4.00 11.73
N VAL A 6 -13.85 -3.63 10.46
CA VAL A 6 -13.24 -2.44 9.86
C VAL A 6 -13.81 -1.15 10.46
N GLU A 7 -15.14 -1.05 10.62
CA GLU A 7 -15.81 0.11 11.24
C GLU A 7 -15.32 0.32 12.67
N LYS A 8 -15.18 -0.77 13.42
CA LYS A 8 -14.68 -0.75 14.79
C LYS A 8 -13.21 -0.31 14.86
N LEU A 9 -12.38 -0.79 13.92
CA LEU A 9 -10.95 -0.50 13.92
C LEU A 9 -10.72 0.95 13.53
N LEU A 10 -11.46 1.43 12.54
CA LEU A 10 -11.51 2.83 12.14
C LEU A 10 -11.92 3.74 13.30
N GLY A 11 -12.94 3.33 14.06
CA GLY A 11 -13.39 4.07 15.24
C GLY A 11 -12.26 4.30 16.25
N TRP A 12 -11.48 3.26 16.55
CA TRP A 12 -10.31 3.37 17.41
C TRP A 12 -9.18 4.20 16.76
N ALA A 13 -8.83 3.91 15.50
CA ALA A 13 -7.71 4.56 14.80
C ALA A 13 -7.91 6.07 14.68
N ARG A 14 -9.15 6.54 14.48
CA ARG A 14 -9.48 7.99 14.48
C ARG A 14 -9.27 8.64 15.85
N GLU A 15 -9.56 7.95 16.94
CA GLU A 15 -9.26 8.48 18.29
C GLU A 15 -7.76 8.55 18.52
N ALA A 16 -7.00 7.55 18.07
CA ALA A 16 -5.53 7.61 18.10
C ALA A 16 -4.99 8.78 17.27
N GLN A 17 -5.48 8.94 16.03
CA GLN A 17 -5.12 10.04 15.16
C GLN A 17 -5.33 11.41 15.81
N LYS A 18 -6.47 11.63 16.48
CA LYS A 18 -6.75 12.89 17.20
C LYS A 18 -5.70 13.18 18.26
N VAL A 19 -5.26 12.17 19.01
CA VAL A 19 -4.21 12.35 20.03
C VAL A 19 -2.90 12.80 19.39
N PHE A 20 -2.51 12.22 18.25
CA PHE A 20 -1.35 12.68 17.49
C PHE A 20 -1.52 14.14 17.03
N GLU A 21 -2.66 14.48 16.43
CA GLU A 21 -2.96 15.83 15.96
C GLU A 21 -2.94 16.88 17.09
N GLU A 22 -3.49 16.56 18.26
CA GLU A 22 -3.50 17.45 19.43
C GLU A 22 -2.10 17.59 20.07
N SER A 23 -1.30 16.53 20.06
CA SER A 23 0.07 16.54 20.59
C SER A 23 1.04 17.30 19.67
N GLY A 24 0.83 17.23 18.36
CA GLY A 24 1.76 17.69 17.33
C GLY A 24 2.90 16.70 17.03
N GLU A 25 2.94 15.54 17.71
CA GLU A 25 3.93 14.50 17.47
C GLU A 25 3.54 13.61 16.28
N THR A 26 4.52 12.88 15.74
CA THR A 26 4.30 11.94 14.63
C THR A 26 4.70 10.51 14.98
N ASP A 27 5.49 10.33 16.04
CA ASP A 27 5.93 9.03 16.53
C ASP A 27 5.24 8.73 17.87
N PHE A 28 4.76 7.50 18.02
CA PHE A 28 4.16 7.09 19.28
C PHE A 28 5.15 7.23 20.42
N GLU A 29 6.44 6.94 20.22
CA GLU A 29 7.47 7.03 21.25
C GLU A 29 7.61 8.43 21.85
N GLU A 30 7.31 9.46 21.07
CA GLU A 30 7.42 10.89 21.44
C GLU A 30 6.22 11.39 22.26
N LEU A 31 5.07 10.70 22.18
CA LEU A 31 3.87 11.06 22.93
C LEU A 31 4.11 11.03 24.45
N ARG A 32 3.44 11.95 25.15
CA ARG A 32 3.49 11.98 26.62
C ARG A 32 2.88 10.73 27.18
N ARG A 33 3.29 10.38 28.40
CA ARG A 33 2.84 9.13 29.01
C ARG A 33 1.32 8.97 29.10
N ARG A 34 0.61 10.08 29.33
CA ARG A 34 -0.86 10.12 29.40
C ARG A 34 -1.51 9.89 28.04
N GLU A 35 -0.94 10.46 26.97
CA GLU A 35 -1.43 10.33 25.59
C GLU A 35 -1.28 8.87 25.11
N LYS A 36 -0.11 8.26 25.33
CA LYS A 36 0.11 6.82 25.06
C LYS A 36 -0.92 5.93 25.76
N ARG A 37 -1.22 6.20 27.03
CA ARG A 37 -2.23 5.44 27.80
C ARG A 37 -3.63 5.67 27.27
N GLU A 38 -3.98 6.90 26.89
CA GLU A 38 -5.28 7.19 26.31
C GLU A 38 -5.53 6.40 25.02
N ILE A 39 -4.52 6.33 24.13
CA ILE A 39 -4.62 5.54 22.89
C ILE A 39 -4.80 4.05 23.20
N TYR A 40 -3.98 3.52 24.12
CA TYR A 40 -4.00 2.09 24.47
C TYR A 40 -5.25 1.67 25.25
N ASP A 41 -5.68 2.43 26.26
CA ASP A 41 -6.85 2.07 27.08
C ASP A 41 -8.13 2.00 26.20
N ARG A 42 -8.20 2.81 25.13
CA ARG A 42 -9.27 2.73 24.11
C ARG A 42 -9.14 1.51 23.21
N PHE A 43 -7.91 1.11 22.87
CA PHE A 43 -7.64 -0.13 22.13
C PHE A 43 -8.08 -1.35 22.94
N GLU A 44 -7.66 -1.45 24.20
CA GLU A 44 -8.04 -2.51 25.14
C GLU A 44 -9.58 -2.55 25.33
N GLY A 45 -10.19 -1.38 25.47
CA GLY A 45 -11.65 -1.22 25.62
C GLY A 45 -12.46 -1.37 24.34
N SER A 46 -11.84 -1.58 23.17
CA SER A 46 -12.54 -1.76 21.90
C SER A 46 -13.38 -3.04 21.90
N GLY A 47 -12.93 -4.09 22.59
CA GLY A 47 -13.52 -5.43 22.55
C GLY A 47 -13.14 -6.22 21.31
N PHE A 48 -12.01 -5.90 20.66
CA PHE A 48 -11.38 -6.82 19.72
C PHE A 48 -10.86 -8.07 20.42
N ASP A 49 -10.68 -9.15 19.66
CA ASP A 49 -9.92 -10.31 20.13
C ASP A 49 -8.42 -9.96 20.09
N VAL A 50 -7.87 -9.62 21.25
CA VAL A 50 -6.47 -9.17 21.38
C VAL A 50 -5.55 -10.37 21.51
N ARG A 51 -4.67 -10.53 20.53
CA ARG A 51 -3.63 -11.54 20.53
C ARG A 51 -2.43 -11.05 21.32
N ASN A 52 -2.01 -11.85 22.29
CA ASN A 52 -0.82 -11.61 23.09
C ASN A 52 0.38 -12.37 22.52
N GLY A 53 1.56 -11.77 22.59
CA GLY A 53 2.81 -12.42 22.21
C GLY A 53 4.01 -11.93 23.01
N SER A 54 5.11 -12.65 22.90
CA SER A 54 6.40 -12.32 23.53
C SER A 54 7.46 -12.25 22.44
N ILE A 55 8.27 -11.19 22.47
CA ILE A 55 9.48 -11.09 21.65
C ILE A 55 10.63 -11.76 22.41
N ASP A 56 10.76 -11.42 23.69
CA ASP A 56 11.76 -11.97 24.60
C ASP A 56 11.27 -11.95 26.05
N LYS A 57 12.16 -12.25 26.99
CA LYS A 57 11.83 -12.31 28.43
C LYS A 57 11.43 -10.97 29.06
N TYR A 58 11.75 -9.85 28.43
CA TYR A 58 11.44 -8.49 28.90
C TYR A 58 10.34 -7.81 28.10
N THR A 59 10.09 -8.27 26.88
CA THR A 59 9.26 -7.56 25.91
C THR A 59 8.12 -8.42 25.41
N GLY A 60 6.90 -7.89 25.58
CA GLY A 60 5.65 -8.46 25.08
C GLY A 60 4.99 -7.54 24.05
N TYR A 61 3.99 -8.08 23.36
CA TYR A 61 3.11 -7.29 22.52
C TYR A 61 1.66 -7.74 22.63
N GLU A 62 0.78 -6.80 22.35
CA GLU A 62 -0.63 -7.04 22.09
C GLU A 62 -0.93 -6.60 20.66
N ALA A 63 -1.68 -7.41 19.92
CA ALA A 63 -2.02 -7.14 18.54
C ALA A 63 -3.49 -7.46 18.26
N VAL A 64 -4.08 -6.68 17.36
CA VAL A 64 -5.35 -7.00 16.71
C VAL A 64 -5.05 -7.16 15.23
N ASP A 65 -5.39 -8.34 14.71
CA ASP A 65 -5.17 -8.75 13.32
C ASP A 65 -6.55 -8.89 12.64
N ILE A 66 -6.83 -8.09 11.60
CA ILE A 66 -8.09 -8.10 10.85
C ILE A 66 -7.79 -8.16 9.35
N GLY A 67 -7.82 -9.36 8.78
CA GLY A 67 -7.39 -9.56 7.39
C GLY A 67 -5.91 -9.21 7.25
N ASP A 68 -5.60 -8.23 6.40
CA ASP A 68 -4.28 -7.65 6.20
C ASP A 68 -3.96 -6.50 7.18
N LEU A 69 -4.91 -6.07 8.02
CA LEU A 69 -4.68 -4.94 8.92
C LEU A 69 -4.19 -5.40 10.28
N THR A 70 -3.08 -4.83 10.74
CA THR A 70 -2.56 -5.11 12.09
C THR A 70 -2.38 -3.82 12.87
N ALA A 71 -2.93 -3.75 14.08
CA ALA A 71 -2.56 -2.76 15.07
C ALA A 71 -1.85 -3.46 16.24
N ARG A 72 -0.63 -3.05 16.57
CA ARG A 72 0.22 -3.71 17.56
C ARG A 72 0.81 -2.71 18.55
N PHE A 73 0.78 -3.06 19.82
CA PHE A 73 1.46 -2.34 20.89
C PHE A 73 2.57 -3.19 21.50
N TYR A 74 3.68 -2.57 21.88
CA TYR A 74 4.75 -3.23 22.62
C TYR A 74 4.87 -2.73 24.05
N PHE A 75 5.22 -3.66 24.94
CA PHE A 75 5.27 -3.44 26.39
C PHE A 75 6.55 -4.00 26.98
N TYR A 76 7.07 -3.30 27.98
CA TYR A 76 8.01 -3.92 28.91
C TYR A 76 7.20 -4.72 29.93
N ASN A 77 7.50 -6.01 30.07
CA ASN A 77 6.78 -6.95 30.95
C ASN A 77 6.70 -6.46 32.40
N ASP A 78 7.72 -5.71 32.86
CA ASP A 78 7.81 -5.21 34.24
C ASP A 78 6.97 -3.95 34.50
N SER A 79 6.47 -3.27 33.46
CA SER A 79 5.75 -2.00 33.60
C SER A 79 4.27 -2.08 33.21
N ASN A 80 3.87 -3.11 32.44
CA ASN A 80 2.55 -3.22 31.80
C ASN A 80 2.12 -1.90 31.14
N TYR A 81 3.09 -1.22 30.52
CA TYR A 81 2.96 0.12 29.97
C TYR A 81 3.40 0.10 28.49
N PRO A 82 2.55 0.55 27.54
CA PRO A 82 2.88 0.54 26.13
C PRO A 82 3.98 1.55 25.86
N TYR A 83 5.11 1.11 25.32
CA TYR A 83 6.19 2.02 24.94
C TYR A 83 6.16 2.39 23.46
N ASP A 84 5.60 1.53 22.62
CA ASP A 84 5.54 1.66 21.17
C ASP A 84 4.19 1.15 20.61
N MET A 85 3.79 1.68 19.46
CA MET A 85 2.60 1.33 18.70
C MET A 85 2.96 1.29 17.21
N LEU A 86 2.78 0.12 16.58
CA LEU A 86 3.00 -0.06 15.16
C LEU A 86 1.70 -0.48 14.45
N LEU A 87 1.44 0.14 13.31
CA LEU A 87 0.31 -0.14 12.44
C LEU A 87 0.84 -0.72 11.14
N PHE A 88 0.22 -1.80 10.66
CA PHE A 88 0.60 -2.45 9.43
C PHE A 88 -0.60 -2.62 8.50
N ILE A 89 -0.36 -2.38 7.22
CA ILE A 89 -1.19 -2.87 6.12
C ILE A 89 -0.38 -3.97 5.46
N ASP A 90 -0.84 -5.20 5.59
CA ASP A 90 -0.11 -6.42 5.31
C ASP A 90 1.19 -6.49 6.15
N GLU A 91 2.36 -6.51 5.53
CA GLU A 91 3.67 -6.46 6.22
C GLU A 91 4.28 -5.05 6.25
N GLU A 92 3.62 -4.06 5.67
CA GLU A 92 4.14 -2.69 5.53
C GLU A 92 3.71 -1.82 6.72
N TYR A 93 4.69 -1.23 7.41
CA TYR A 93 4.42 -0.26 8.48
C TYR A 93 3.93 1.06 7.89
N VAL A 94 2.83 1.59 8.44
CA VAL A 94 2.23 2.85 7.99
C VAL A 94 1.94 3.79 9.16
N PRO A 95 2.01 5.12 8.96
CA PRO A 95 1.54 6.10 9.93
C PRO A 95 0.02 5.98 10.19
N VAL A 96 -0.44 6.43 11.35
CA VAL A 96 -1.87 6.34 11.73
C VAL A 96 -2.81 7.06 10.77
N GLN A 97 -2.38 8.16 10.16
CA GLN A 97 -3.17 8.91 9.19
C GLN A 97 -3.41 8.09 7.92
N GLU A 98 -2.38 7.40 7.43
CA GLU A 98 -2.49 6.52 6.26
C GLU A 98 -3.34 5.28 6.59
N PHE A 99 -3.16 4.71 7.78
CA PHE A 99 -3.99 3.61 8.26
C PHE A 99 -5.48 3.97 8.34
N VAL A 100 -5.81 5.16 8.87
CA VAL A 100 -7.19 5.68 8.92
C VAL A 100 -7.75 5.86 7.51
N GLN A 101 -6.99 6.49 6.60
CA GLN A 101 -7.46 6.71 5.24
C GLN A 101 -7.76 5.39 4.52
N HIS A 102 -6.89 4.39 4.69
CA HIS A 102 -7.10 3.07 4.10
C HIS A 102 -8.38 2.39 4.64
N LEU A 103 -8.61 2.45 5.95
CA LEU A 103 -9.84 1.94 6.57
C LEU A 103 -11.09 2.64 6.03
N GLU A 104 -11.05 3.95 5.82
CA GLU A 104 -12.16 4.71 5.21
C GLU A 104 -12.42 4.27 3.77
N ASP A 105 -11.36 4.14 2.97
CA ASP A 105 -11.46 3.69 1.58
C ASP A 105 -12.08 2.29 1.48
N LEU A 106 -11.68 1.36 2.37
CA LEU A 106 -12.28 0.02 2.45
C LEU A 106 -13.78 0.07 2.76
N LEU A 107 -14.23 0.96 3.65
CA LEU A 107 -15.66 1.09 3.99
C LEU A 107 -16.50 1.76 2.90
N GLU A 108 -15.87 2.65 2.14
CA GLU A 108 -16.46 3.31 0.98
C GLU A 108 -16.43 2.42 -0.28
N GLY A 109 -15.72 1.29 -0.23
CA GLY A 109 -15.52 0.41 -1.38
C GLY A 109 -14.62 1.04 -2.44
N LYS A 110 -13.78 2.00 -2.06
CA LYS A 110 -12.76 2.60 -2.92
C LYS A 110 -11.60 1.63 -3.07
N THR A 111 -11.06 1.59 -4.28
CA THR A 111 -9.84 0.83 -4.58
C THR A 111 -8.65 1.79 -4.56
N THR A 112 -7.64 1.47 -3.76
CA THR A 112 -6.35 2.16 -3.78
C THR A 112 -5.60 1.77 -5.06
N ILE A 113 -5.17 2.77 -5.83
CA ILE A 113 -4.43 2.55 -7.08
C ILE A 113 -2.96 2.92 -6.85
N VAL A 114 -2.07 1.94 -7.01
CA VAL A 114 -0.62 2.12 -6.85
C VAL A 114 0.06 2.03 -8.21
N ASN A 115 0.77 3.07 -8.61
CA ASN A 115 1.50 3.08 -9.89
C ASN A 115 2.93 2.55 -9.70
N LEU A 116 3.20 1.37 -10.25
CA LEU A 116 4.51 0.72 -10.24
C LEU A 116 5.21 0.80 -11.60
N THR A 117 4.84 1.79 -12.41
CA THR A 117 5.58 2.15 -13.62
C THR A 117 6.61 3.26 -13.33
N PRO A 118 7.66 3.42 -14.16
CA PRO A 118 8.74 4.37 -13.87
C PRO A 118 8.35 5.85 -13.84
N HIS A 119 7.17 6.19 -14.35
CA HIS A 119 6.74 7.56 -14.53
C HIS A 119 5.35 7.77 -13.94
N GLU A 120 5.07 9.00 -13.55
CA GLU A 120 3.72 9.50 -13.31
C GLU A 120 2.80 9.14 -14.49
N THR A 121 1.55 8.83 -14.17
CA THR A 121 0.53 8.54 -15.17
C THR A 121 -0.69 9.43 -14.96
N THR A 122 -1.29 9.89 -16.05
CA THR A 122 -2.41 10.86 -16.03
C THR A 122 -3.68 10.21 -16.58
N VAL A 123 -4.73 10.22 -15.77
CA VAL A 123 -6.07 9.72 -16.13
C VAL A 123 -6.88 10.88 -16.69
N TYR A 124 -7.43 10.70 -17.88
CA TYR A 124 -8.35 11.62 -18.52
C TYR A 124 -9.79 11.10 -18.44
N ASP A 125 -10.75 12.00 -18.61
CA ASP A 125 -12.14 11.63 -18.81
C ASP A 125 -12.34 10.82 -20.12
N ALA A 126 -13.55 10.27 -20.30
CA ALA A 126 -13.88 9.49 -21.48
C ALA A 126 -13.74 10.30 -22.80
N ALA A 127 -13.93 11.62 -22.76
CA ALA A 127 -13.75 12.49 -23.92
C ALA A 127 -12.25 12.68 -24.24
N GLY A 128 -11.37 12.58 -23.25
CA GLY A 128 -9.95 12.92 -23.35
C GLY A 128 -9.68 14.41 -23.16
N GLU A 129 -10.61 15.15 -22.56
CA GLU A 129 -10.58 16.62 -22.52
C GLU A 129 -10.10 17.15 -21.17
N SER A 130 -10.52 16.53 -20.07
CA SER A 130 -10.11 16.93 -18.71
C SER A 130 -9.33 15.85 -17.98
N VAL A 131 -8.37 16.28 -17.16
CA VAL A 131 -7.61 15.41 -16.26
C VAL A 131 -8.48 15.09 -15.05
N LEU A 132 -8.75 13.81 -14.83
CA LEU A 132 -9.47 13.31 -13.65
C LEU A 132 -8.53 13.08 -12.47
N GLN A 133 -7.36 12.49 -12.74
CA GLN A 133 -6.41 12.12 -11.71
C GLN A 133 -5.00 12.08 -12.27
N VAL A 134 -4.04 12.42 -11.42
CA VAL A 134 -2.61 12.19 -11.67
C VAL A 134 -2.12 11.22 -10.61
N ILE A 135 -1.55 10.10 -11.04
CA ILE A 135 -1.11 9.02 -10.16
C ILE A 135 0.44 8.98 -10.19
N PRO A 136 1.11 9.46 -9.12
CA PRO A 136 2.56 9.47 -9.06
C PRO A 136 3.10 8.04 -9.03
N SER A 137 4.32 7.85 -9.51
CA SER A 137 5.01 6.56 -9.36
C SER A 137 5.32 6.32 -7.88
N SER A 138 4.95 5.15 -7.37
CA SER A 138 5.20 4.69 -6.00
C SER A 138 6.32 3.66 -5.93
N GLY A 139 7.01 3.40 -7.04
CA GLY A 139 8.02 2.35 -7.16
C GLY A 139 8.04 1.75 -8.57
N MET A 140 8.72 0.62 -8.72
CA MET A 140 8.81 -0.06 -10.01
C MET A 140 8.75 -1.58 -9.86
N ALA A 141 7.74 -2.18 -10.48
CA ALA A 141 7.65 -3.62 -10.67
C ALA A 141 8.02 -3.96 -12.13
N ARG A 142 9.01 -4.85 -12.32
CA ARG A 142 9.52 -5.16 -13.66
C ARG A 142 9.83 -6.63 -13.83
N ALA A 143 9.39 -7.21 -14.94
CA ALA A 143 9.84 -8.53 -15.37
C ALA A 143 11.37 -8.50 -15.65
N ALA A 144 12.10 -9.43 -15.04
CA ALA A 144 13.55 -9.57 -15.20
C ALA A 144 13.89 -9.74 -16.69
N GLN A 145 14.76 -8.89 -17.21
CA GLN A 145 15.11 -8.89 -18.64
C GLN A 145 16.47 -9.56 -18.84
N THR A 146 16.50 -10.62 -19.65
CA THR A 146 17.75 -11.23 -20.09
C THR A 146 18.09 -10.79 -21.51
N ARG A 147 19.39 -10.66 -21.78
CA ARG A 147 19.91 -10.33 -23.11
C ARG A 147 20.99 -11.32 -23.50
N GLU A 148 20.74 -12.06 -24.56
CA GLU A 148 21.71 -12.96 -25.19
C GLU A 148 22.25 -12.25 -26.45
N PRO A 149 23.53 -11.84 -26.48
CA PRO A 149 24.12 -11.24 -27.67
C PRO A 149 24.05 -12.19 -28.88
N LEU A 150 23.65 -11.65 -30.02
CA LEU A 150 23.70 -12.30 -31.33
C LEU A 150 24.74 -11.58 -32.21
N ASP A 151 24.78 -11.93 -33.49
CA ASP A 151 25.61 -11.23 -34.48
C ASP A 151 25.08 -9.81 -34.77
N SER A 152 25.79 -9.06 -35.60
CA SER A 152 25.40 -7.73 -36.02
C SER A 152 24.62 -7.73 -37.34
N ILE A 153 23.68 -6.81 -37.48
CA ILE A 153 23.06 -6.48 -38.77
C ILE A 153 23.66 -5.14 -39.20
N ASN A 154 24.42 -5.14 -40.30
CA ASN A 154 25.13 -3.94 -40.80
C ASN A 154 26.02 -3.27 -39.74
N GLY A 155 26.67 -4.06 -38.88
CA GLY A 155 27.52 -3.56 -37.80
C GLY A 155 26.77 -3.10 -36.53
N ILE A 156 25.43 -3.21 -36.50
CA ILE A 156 24.61 -2.92 -35.31
C ILE A 156 24.49 -4.20 -34.47
N PRO A 157 24.94 -4.23 -33.20
CA PRO A 157 24.81 -5.40 -32.34
C PRO A 157 23.35 -5.81 -32.14
N VAL A 158 23.04 -7.08 -32.36
CA VAL A 158 21.71 -7.65 -32.08
C VAL A 158 21.77 -8.45 -30.79
N SER A 159 20.67 -8.50 -30.06
CA SER A 159 20.53 -9.40 -28.92
C SER A 159 19.13 -9.99 -28.90
N LYS A 160 19.03 -11.27 -28.55
CA LYS A 160 17.76 -11.90 -28.21
C LYS A 160 17.40 -11.49 -26.79
N THR A 161 16.18 -11.00 -26.60
CA THR A 161 15.67 -10.58 -25.29
C THR A 161 14.73 -11.64 -24.74
N GLY A 162 14.88 -11.98 -23.47
CA GLY A 162 13.93 -12.79 -22.70
C GLY A 162 13.37 -12.00 -21.52
N TYR A 163 12.20 -12.42 -21.03
CA TYR A 163 11.57 -11.89 -19.84
C TYR A 163 11.33 -13.04 -18.85
N GLY A 164 11.69 -12.83 -17.59
CA GLY A 164 11.62 -13.79 -16.50
C GLY A 164 10.70 -13.33 -15.38
N ALA A 165 11.01 -13.79 -14.16
CA ALA A 165 10.23 -13.46 -12.96
C ALA A 165 10.11 -11.94 -12.74
N VAL A 166 9.01 -11.53 -12.11
CA VAL A 166 8.79 -10.13 -11.74
C VAL A 166 9.58 -9.82 -10.48
N GLU A 167 10.30 -8.71 -10.51
CA GLU A 167 10.97 -8.11 -9.36
C GLU A 167 10.25 -6.83 -8.94
N GLY A 168 10.22 -6.54 -7.64
CA GLY A 168 9.64 -5.31 -7.10
C GLY A 168 8.12 -5.22 -7.18
N LEU A 169 7.44 -6.35 -7.39
CA LEU A 169 5.98 -6.44 -7.32
C LEU A 169 5.56 -6.81 -5.89
N PRO A 170 4.83 -5.94 -5.17
CA PRO A 170 4.26 -6.27 -3.86
C PRO A 170 3.27 -7.42 -3.94
N ASP A 171 3.03 -8.08 -2.82
CA ASP A 171 2.00 -9.11 -2.71
C ASP A 171 0.60 -8.53 -2.97
N GLN A 172 -0.32 -9.41 -3.38
CA GLN A 172 -1.69 -9.00 -3.71
C GLN A 172 -2.44 -8.61 -2.43
N ARG A 173 -3.06 -7.42 -2.43
CA ARG A 173 -3.81 -6.87 -1.28
C ARG A 173 -5.28 -6.62 -1.62
N ASP A 174 -6.15 -6.85 -0.65
CA ASP A 174 -7.57 -6.55 -0.79
C ASP A 174 -7.76 -5.03 -0.94
N GLY A 175 -8.57 -4.62 -1.92
CA GLY A 175 -8.85 -3.20 -2.15
C GLY A 175 -7.69 -2.40 -2.76
N VAL A 176 -6.57 -3.04 -3.13
CA VAL A 176 -5.46 -2.39 -3.83
C VAL A 176 -5.31 -2.97 -5.24
N VAL A 177 -5.04 -2.11 -6.21
CA VAL A 177 -4.65 -2.51 -7.56
C VAL A 177 -3.36 -1.82 -7.98
N TYR A 178 -2.59 -2.49 -8.83
CA TYR A 178 -1.28 -2.02 -9.27
C TYR A 178 -1.27 -1.72 -10.76
N ILE A 179 -0.92 -0.49 -11.12
CA ILE A 179 -0.63 -0.14 -12.51
C ILE A 179 0.80 -0.58 -12.82
N VAL A 180 0.95 -1.49 -13.77
CA VAL A 180 2.23 -2.08 -14.17
C VAL A 180 2.41 -2.02 -15.69
N SER A 181 3.60 -2.39 -16.16
CA SER A 181 3.82 -2.59 -17.60
C SER A 181 3.11 -3.86 -18.09
N VAL A 182 2.74 -3.91 -19.38
CA VAL A 182 2.22 -5.11 -20.06
C VAL A 182 3.11 -6.33 -19.82
N LEU A 183 4.43 -6.16 -19.90
CA LEU A 183 5.39 -7.25 -19.68
C LEU A 183 5.37 -7.76 -18.23
N THR A 184 5.20 -6.85 -17.27
CA THR A 184 5.08 -7.20 -15.85
C THR A 184 3.78 -7.96 -15.59
N ALA A 185 2.64 -7.48 -16.11
CA ALA A 185 1.35 -8.16 -15.97
C ALA A 185 1.39 -9.57 -16.59
N GLN A 186 1.91 -9.71 -17.80
CA GLN A 186 2.06 -11.01 -18.48
C GLN A 186 2.97 -11.99 -17.75
N ALA A 187 3.98 -11.49 -17.02
CA ALA A 187 4.89 -12.32 -16.24
C ALA A 187 4.31 -12.78 -14.89
N ALA A 188 3.13 -12.27 -14.49
CA ALA A 188 2.42 -12.65 -13.27
C ALA A 188 0.94 -12.98 -13.57
N PRO A 189 0.64 -14.01 -14.39
CA PRO A 189 -0.70 -14.28 -14.90
C PRO A 189 -1.71 -14.73 -13.83
N ASP A 190 -1.24 -15.16 -12.67
CA ASP A 190 -2.11 -15.59 -11.55
C ASP A 190 -2.61 -14.40 -10.71
N ARG A 191 -2.13 -13.19 -10.98
CA ARG A 191 -2.49 -11.97 -10.23
C ARG A 191 -3.72 -11.31 -10.84
N THR A 192 -4.72 -11.05 -10.01
CA THR A 192 -6.00 -10.44 -10.44
C THR A 192 -6.10 -8.94 -10.14
N ASP A 193 -5.05 -8.35 -9.57
CA ASP A 193 -4.96 -6.97 -9.12
C ASP A 193 -4.01 -6.12 -9.98
N LEU A 194 -3.45 -6.67 -11.07
CA LEU A 194 -2.57 -5.97 -11.98
C LEU A 194 -3.35 -5.38 -13.16
N TYR A 195 -3.09 -4.10 -13.43
CA TYR A 195 -3.69 -3.34 -14.51
C TYR A 195 -2.63 -2.66 -15.36
N ILE A 196 -2.92 -2.51 -16.64
CA ILE A 196 -2.16 -1.69 -17.58
C ILE A 196 -2.98 -0.47 -17.97
N VAL A 197 -2.30 0.59 -18.42
CA VAL A 197 -2.99 1.73 -19.04
C VAL A 197 -3.56 1.34 -20.41
N ASP A 198 -4.75 1.84 -20.74
CA ASP A 198 -5.45 1.62 -22.00
C ASP A 198 -6.18 2.89 -22.47
N GLU A 199 -6.55 2.93 -23.75
CA GLU A 199 -7.15 4.10 -24.40
C GLU A 199 -6.29 5.37 -24.24
N LEU A 200 -5.08 5.35 -24.78
CA LEU A 200 -4.10 6.44 -24.66
C LEU A 200 -4.61 7.75 -25.25
N VAL A 201 -4.45 8.84 -24.49
CA VAL A 201 -4.64 10.22 -24.96
C VAL A 201 -3.31 10.73 -25.50
N ARG A 202 -3.34 11.34 -26.70
CA ARG A 202 -2.15 11.88 -27.37
C ARG A 202 -2.38 13.31 -27.80
N ASP A 203 -1.30 14.08 -27.87
CA ASP A 203 -1.31 15.40 -28.49
C ASP A 203 -1.23 15.32 -30.03
N ASP A 204 -1.27 16.47 -30.69
CA ASP A 204 -1.20 16.60 -32.15
C ASP A 204 0.14 16.10 -32.75
N THR A 205 1.18 15.96 -31.91
CA THR A 205 2.49 15.41 -32.32
C THR A 205 2.56 13.90 -32.14
N GLY A 206 1.53 13.29 -31.54
CA GLY A 206 1.46 11.87 -31.20
C GLY A 206 2.11 11.53 -29.86
N GLN A 207 2.56 12.50 -29.07
CA GLN A 207 3.09 12.29 -27.73
C GLN A 207 1.96 11.85 -26.80
N ILE A 208 2.22 10.83 -25.97
CA ILE A 208 1.25 10.35 -24.98
C ILE A 208 1.15 11.37 -23.85
N LEU A 209 -0.07 11.86 -23.59
CA LEU A 209 -0.40 12.75 -22.48
C LEU A 209 -0.94 11.98 -21.26
N GLY A 210 -1.59 10.83 -21.50
CA GLY A 210 -2.25 10.05 -20.47
C GLY A 210 -3.10 8.92 -21.06
N TYR A 211 -4.12 8.51 -20.34
CA TYR A 211 -4.99 7.39 -20.70
C TYR A 211 -6.40 7.56 -20.14
N LYS A 212 -7.39 6.89 -20.73
CA LYS A 212 -8.80 6.98 -20.32
C LYS A 212 -9.30 5.76 -19.58
N ALA A 213 -8.61 4.63 -19.72
CA ALA A 213 -9.05 3.35 -19.19
C ALA A 213 -7.88 2.53 -18.62
N LEU A 214 -8.20 1.59 -17.75
CA LEU A 214 -7.29 0.52 -17.33
C LEU A 214 -7.77 -0.80 -17.93
N ALA A 215 -6.83 -1.69 -18.24
CA ALA A 215 -7.12 -3.03 -18.74
C ALA A 215 -6.38 -4.09 -17.93
N GLN A 216 -6.91 -5.31 -17.95
CA GLN A 216 -6.30 -6.51 -17.41
C GLN A 216 -5.95 -7.47 -18.56
N ILE A 217 -4.87 -8.24 -18.41
CA ILE A 217 -4.35 -9.18 -19.43
C ILE A 217 -4.59 -10.61 -18.99
#